data_AF-A0A1V9DM59-F1
#
_entry.id   AF-A0A1V9DM59-F1
#
_cell.length_a   1.000
_cell.length_b   1.000
_cell.length_c   1.000
_cell.angle_alpha   90.00
_cell.angle_beta   90.00
_cell.angle_gamma   90.00
#
_symmetry.space_group_name_H-M   'P 1'
#
loop_
_entity.id
_entity.type
_entity.pdbx_description
1 polymer ?
#
loop_
_entity_poly.entity_id
_entity_poly.type
_entity_poly.pdbx_seq_one_letter_code
_entity_poly.pdbx_strand_id
1 'polypeptide(L)'
;MPGSRRALRLIALSLLLLIGGLTIAAFHLHKNSDALWQIVSEKCEPNQRASGSPAPCQRVALDQGYALLKDLNGPLQYLLIPLAKITGMESPALLEPATPNFFAFAWQARTQLAVRRGAPIADSALSLAINAEYGRTQNQLHIHISCLRPDVRHALDRLAPGLSSRWQKATLLRHAYQIRTLTLPELTQQSPFIRMAQEIPDARGEMGSYGVALAALPDGRLALMALARNWLLLNRGSAEEIQDHRCEILQP
;
A
#
# COMPACT_ATOMS: atom_id res chain seq x y z
N MET A 1 26.44 -12.17 54.54
CA MET A 1 25.09 -12.52 54.05
C MET A 1 25.16 -13.13 52.64
N PRO A 2 25.20 -14.47 52.51
CA PRO A 2 25.30 -15.17 51.22
C PRO A 2 24.01 -15.17 50.36
N GLY A 3 22.84 -14.81 50.93
CA GLY A 3 21.56 -14.75 50.22
C GLY A 3 21.43 -13.61 49.20
N SER A 4 21.99 -12.43 49.51
CA SER A 4 21.91 -11.24 48.65
C SER A 4 22.64 -11.43 47.30
N ARG A 5 23.82 -12.08 47.30
CA ARG A 5 24.58 -12.36 46.08
C ARG A 5 23.90 -13.40 45.18
N ARG A 6 23.17 -14.37 45.76
CA ARG A 6 22.39 -15.35 44.99
C ARG A 6 21.16 -14.71 44.36
N ALA A 7 20.44 -13.87 45.12
CA ALA A 7 19.31 -13.10 44.59
C ALA A 7 19.74 -12.16 43.45
N LEU A 8 20.86 -11.45 43.62
CA LEU A 8 21.39 -10.56 42.57
C LEU A 8 21.76 -11.32 41.29
N ARG A 9 22.36 -12.51 41.43
CA ARG A 9 22.69 -13.39 40.29
C ARG A 9 21.44 -13.92 39.58
N LEU A 10 20.41 -14.32 40.32
CA LEU A 10 19.14 -14.78 39.74
C LEU A 10 18.42 -13.64 39.01
N ILE A 11 18.40 -12.44 39.58
CA ILE A 11 17.83 -11.24 38.94
C ILE A 11 18.60 -10.92 37.64
N ALA A 12 19.94 -10.93 37.69
CA ALA A 12 20.76 -10.69 36.51
C ALA A 12 20.54 -11.74 35.42
N LEU A 13 20.41 -13.03 35.79
CA LEU A 13 20.14 -14.11 34.83
C LEU A 13 18.76 -13.96 34.18
N SER A 14 17.74 -13.61 34.95
CA SER A 14 16.38 -13.37 34.45
C SER A 14 16.32 -12.17 33.50
N LEU A 15 17.04 -11.09 33.81
CA LEU A 15 17.19 -9.93 32.93
C LEU A 15 17.89 -10.31 31.62
N LEU A 16 18.97 -11.08 31.68
CA LEU A 16 19.68 -11.56 30.48
C LEU A 16 18.79 -12.42 29.59
N LEU A 17 17.99 -13.32 30.17
CA LEU A 17 17.04 -14.15 29.43
C LEU A 17 15.92 -13.32 28.80
N LEU A 18 15.39 -12.32 29.52
CA LEU A 18 14.38 -11.40 29.00
C LEU A 18 14.93 -10.58 27.82
N ILE A 19 16.14 -10.02 27.96
CA ILE A 19 16.81 -9.27 26.88
C ILE A 19 17.08 -10.19 25.68
N GLY A 20 17.56 -11.41 25.91
CA GLY A 20 17.75 -12.42 24.86
C GLY A 20 16.45 -12.75 24.12
N GLY A 21 15.35 -12.93 24.85
CA GLY A 21 14.02 -13.17 24.25
C GLY A 21 13.51 -11.99 23.43
N LEU A 22 13.64 -10.76 23.95
CA LEU A 22 13.22 -9.53 23.27
C LEU A 22 14.05 -9.27 22.00
N THR A 23 15.36 -9.51 22.04
CA THR A 23 16.24 -9.34 20.87
C THR A 23 15.92 -10.34 19.77
N ILE A 24 15.69 -11.62 20.11
CA ILE A 24 15.26 -12.65 19.14
C ILE A 24 13.90 -12.28 18.54
N ALA A 25 12.93 -11.89 19.36
CA ALA A 25 11.60 -11.48 18.89
C ALA A 25 11.68 -10.26 17.94
N ALA A 26 12.45 -9.23 18.30
CA ALA A 26 12.66 -8.06 17.48
C ALA A 26 13.32 -8.41 16.13
N PHE A 27 14.31 -9.30 16.12
CA PHE A 27 14.95 -9.77 14.90
C PHE A 27 13.97 -10.51 13.97
N HIS A 28 13.13 -11.39 14.53
CA HIS A 28 12.10 -12.09 13.75
C HIS A 28 11.05 -11.13 13.16
N LEU A 29 10.56 -10.18 13.95
CA LEU A 29 9.64 -9.14 13.49
C LEU A 29 10.23 -8.31 12.34
N HIS A 30 11.48 -7.87 12.50
CA HIS A 30 12.18 -7.08 11.49
C HIS A 30 12.41 -7.87 10.19
N LYS A 31 12.89 -9.12 10.29
CA LYS A 31 13.10 -9.98 9.11
C LYS A 31 11.78 -10.22 8.37
N ASN A 32 10.68 -10.40 9.11
CA ASN A 32 9.36 -10.58 8.51
C ASN A 32 8.86 -9.29 7.84
N SER A 33 9.20 -8.10 8.36
CA SER A 33 8.78 -6.83 7.74
C SER A 33 9.56 -6.47 6.48
N ASP A 34 10.74 -7.04 6.25
CA ASP A 34 11.60 -6.74 5.10
C ASP A 34 11.46 -7.77 3.96
N ALA A 35 10.50 -8.69 4.03
CA ALA A 35 10.36 -9.76 3.03
C ALA A 35 10.14 -9.23 1.61
N LEU A 36 9.29 -8.22 1.43
CA LEU A 36 9.10 -7.58 0.11
C LEU A 36 10.38 -6.87 -0.38
N TRP A 37 11.12 -6.21 0.52
CA TRP A 37 12.40 -5.60 0.19
C TRP A 37 13.43 -6.64 -0.28
N GLN A 38 13.57 -7.75 0.44
CA GLN A 38 14.45 -8.86 0.04
C GLN A 38 14.06 -9.46 -1.31
N ILE A 39 12.75 -9.62 -1.58
CA ILE A 39 12.28 -10.12 -2.88
C ILE A 39 12.72 -9.21 -4.02
N VAL A 40 12.51 -7.89 -3.90
CA VAL A 40 12.85 -6.98 -5.00
C VAL A 40 14.36 -6.78 -5.15
N SER A 41 15.09 -6.59 -4.03
CA SER A 41 16.50 -6.22 -4.03
C SER A 41 17.46 -7.39 -4.25
N GLU A 42 17.10 -8.59 -3.78
CA GLU A 42 17.99 -9.76 -3.85
C GLU A 42 17.61 -10.75 -4.96
N LYS A 43 16.39 -10.64 -5.50
CA LYS A 43 15.89 -11.56 -6.53
C LYS A 43 15.45 -10.84 -7.79
N CYS A 44 14.36 -10.08 -7.73
CA CYS A 44 13.74 -9.55 -8.95
C CYS A 44 14.68 -8.64 -9.75
N GLU A 45 15.26 -7.62 -9.11
CA GLU A 45 16.17 -6.70 -9.78
C GLU A 45 17.48 -7.37 -10.22
N PRO A 46 18.20 -8.13 -9.37
CA PRO A 46 19.41 -8.84 -9.80
C PRO A 46 19.16 -9.81 -10.95
N ASN A 47 18.08 -10.59 -10.92
CA ASN A 47 17.77 -11.54 -11.99
C ASN A 47 17.43 -10.82 -13.31
N GLN A 48 16.69 -9.72 -13.24
CA GLN A 48 16.41 -8.87 -14.41
C GLN A 48 17.69 -8.32 -15.02
N ARG A 49 18.63 -7.82 -14.20
CA ARG A 49 19.90 -7.25 -14.67
C ARG A 49 20.84 -8.31 -15.24
N ALA A 50 20.91 -9.49 -14.62
CA ALA A 50 21.85 -10.54 -14.99
C ALA A 50 21.39 -11.36 -16.20
N SER A 51 20.08 -11.61 -16.33
CA SER A 51 19.54 -12.60 -17.27
C SER A 51 18.32 -12.15 -18.06
N GLY A 52 17.81 -10.94 -17.80
CA GLY A 52 16.55 -10.47 -18.39
C GLY A 52 15.30 -11.16 -17.82
N SER A 53 15.45 -12.01 -16.80
CA SER A 53 14.35 -12.76 -16.19
C SER A 53 13.92 -12.12 -14.86
N PRO A 54 12.69 -11.60 -14.73
CA PRO A 54 12.27 -10.86 -13.54
C PRO A 54 11.86 -11.76 -12.35
N ALA A 55 11.83 -13.08 -12.52
CA ALA A 55 11.30 -14.00 -11.51
C ALA A 55 12.02 -13.82 -10.15
N PRO A 56 11.28 -13.81 -9.01
CA PRO A 56 9.87 -14.19 -8.86
C PRO A 56 8.86 -13.10 -9.23
N CYS A 57 9.30 -11.90 -9.57
CA CYS A 57 8.40 -10.84 -10.05
C CYS A 57 7.90 -11.16 -11.46
N GLN A 58 6.70 -10.68 -11.76
CA GLN A 58 6.11 -10.76 -13.09
C GLN A 58 6.80 -9.83 -14.08
N ARG A 59 7.27 -8.68 -13.60
CA ARG A 59 7.95 -7.65 -14.38
C ARG A 59 8.89 -6.84 -13.48
N VAL A 60 10.02 -6.42 -14.03
CA VAL A 60 10.89 -5.41 -13.43
C VAL A 60 11.13 -4.32 -14.46
N ALA A 61 10.72 -3.10 -14.15
CA ALA A 61 10.89 -1.93 -15.01
C ALA A 61 12.03 -1.09 -14.43
N LEU A 62 13.27 -1.40 -14.81
CA LEU A 62 14.49 -0.77 -14.26
C LEU A 62 14.46 0.76 -14.41
N ASP A 63 14.12 1.27 -15.59
CA ASP A 63 14.08 2.70 -15.88
C ASP A 63 12.96 3.44 -15.13
N GLN A 64 11.88 2.73 -14.80
CA GLN A 64 10.74 3.27 -14.05
C GLN A 64 10.88 3.04 -12.53
N GLY A 65 11.89 2.28 -12.10
CA GLY A 65 12.22 2.07 -10.69
C GLY A 65 11.23 1.21 -9.90
N TYR A 66 10.53 0.25 -10.53
CA TYR A 66 9.64 -0.67 -9.79
C TYR A 66 9.67 -2.12 -10.31
N ALA A 67 9.20 -3.03 -9.46
CA ALA A 67 8.85 -4.40 -9.79
C ALA A 67 7.34 -4.62 -9.60
N LEU A 68 6.76 -5.49 -10.43
CA LEU A 68 5.40 -5.97 -10.29
C LEU A 68 5.45 -7.43 -9.82
N LEU A 69 4.92 -7.69 -8.62
CA LEU A 69 4.92 -9.01 -7.99
C LEU A 69 3.49 -9.54 -7.91
N LYS A 70 3.27 -10.81 -8.26
CA LYS A 70 1.97 -11.45 -7.98
C LYS A 70 1.87 -11.70 -6.48
N ASP A 71 0.81 -11.20 -5.85
CA ASP A 71 0.57 -11.45 -4.43
C ASP A 71 0.26 -12.93 -4.17
N LEU A 72 0.50 -13.41 -2.95
CA LEU A 72 0.04 -14.75 -2.55
C LEU A 72 -1.45 -14.75 -2.20
N ASN A 73 -1.98 -13.61 -1.77
CA ASN A 73 -3.39 -13.40 -1.47
C ASN A 73 -4.18 -13.11 -2.77
N GLY A 74 -5.35 -13.74 -2.89
CA GLY A 74 -6.26 -13.54 -4.01
C GLY A 74 -5.79 -14.09 -5.37
N PRO A 75 -6.72 -14.45 -6.27
CA PRO A 75 -6.36 -14.98 -7.57
C PRO A 75 -5.83 -13.90 -8.52
N LEU A 76 -6.14 -12.62 -8.30
CA LEU A 76 -5.77 -11.55 -9.23
C LEU A 76 -4.88 -10.45 -8.64
N GLN A 77 -4.71 -10.36 -7.32
CA GLN A 77 -3.96 -9.26 -6.70
C GLN A 77 -2.49 -9.24 -7.11
N TYR A 78 -2.00 -8.07 -7.52
CA TYR A 78 -0.58 -7.78 -7.72
C TYR A 78 -0.12 -6.66 -6.79
N LEU A 79 1.17 -6.62 -6.52
CA LEU A 79 1.84 -5.54 -5.80
C LEU A 79 2.78 -4.81 -6.76
N LEU A 80 2.67 -3.49 -6.82
CA LEU A 80 3.73 -2.65 -7.38
C LEU A 80 4.65 -2.20 -6.24
N ILE A 81 5.94 -2.50 -6.37
CA ILE A 81 6.95 -2.32 -5.32
C ILE A 81 8.15 -1.56 -5.92
N PRO A 82 8.59 -0.43 -5.34
CA PRO A 82 9.78 0.26 -5.81
C PRO A 82 11.04 -0.61 -5.72
N LEU A 83 11.98 -0.38 -6.62
CA LEU A 83 13.33 -0.96 -6.55
C LEU A 83 14.22 -0.23 -5.52
N ALA A 84 13.89 1.02 -5.22
CA ALA A 84 14.52 1.76 -4.13
C ALA A 84 13.93 1.32 -2.77
N LYS A 85 14.75 1.39 -1.71
CA LYS A 85 14.28 1.15 -0.33
C LYS A 85 13.47 2.35 0.16
N ILE A 86 12.16 2.28 -0.03
CA ILE A 86 11.17 3.25 0.43
C ILE A 86 10.26 2.50 1.38
N THR A 87 10.16 2.91 2.64
CA THR A 87 9.48 2.10 3.68
C THR A 87 7.97 2.08 3.51
N GLY A 88 7.37 3.19 3.09
CA GLY A 88 5.92 3.34 3.07
C GLY A 88 5.47 4.80 2.96
N MET A 89 4.20 5.03 3.33
CA MET A 89 3.54 6.34 3.32
C MET A 89 4.27 7.43 4.13
N GLU A 90 5.00 7.05 5.17
CA GLU A 90 5.79 7.92 6.03
C GLU A 90 7.12 8.36 5.41
N SER A 91 7.53 7.77 4.28
CA SER A 91 8.83 8.06 3.69
C SER A 91 8.86 9.46 3.07
N PRO A 92 9.81 10.34 3.46
CA PRO A 92 9.93 11.67 2.87
C PRO A 92 10.24 11.62 1.37
N ALA A 93 10.83 10.51 0.89
CA ALA A 93 11.07 10.29 -0.53
C ALA A 93 9.79 10.42 -1.37
N LEU A 94 8.61 10.09 -0.83
CA LEU A 94 7.34 10.24 -1.56
C LEU A 94 6.95 11.68 -1.86
N LEU A 95 7.58 12.65 -1.20
CA LEU A 95 7.34 14.09 -1.40
C LEU A 95 8.37 14.74 -2.33
N GLU A 96 9.39 13.98 -2.74
CA GLU A 96 10.39 14.45 -3.71
C GLU A 96 9.81 14.42 -5.13
N PRO A 97 9.82 15.53 -5.89
CA PRO A 97 9.29 15.57 -7.25
C PRO A 97 9.96 14.58 -8.22
N ALA A 98 11.20 14.18 -7.93
CA ALA A 98 11.94 13.20 -8.73
C ALA A 98 11.53 11.75 -8.45
N THR A 99 10.81 11.48 -7.35
CA THR A 99 10.35 10.12 -7.04
C THR A 99 9.33 9.66 -8.06
N PRO A 100 9.47 8.44 -8.62
CA PRO A 100 8.56 7.96 -9.63
C PRO A 100 7.11 7.93 -9.15
N ASN A 101 6.17 8.26 -10.04
CA ASN A 101 4.74 8.25 -9.72
C ASN A 101 4.20 6.82 -9.71
N PHE A 102 4.45 6.12 -8.60
CA PHE A 102 4.09 4.71 -8.44
C PHE A 102 2.59 4.44 -8.62
N PHE A 103 1.71 5.38 -8.26
CA PHE A 103 0.27 5.25 -8.51
C PHE A 103 -0.07 5.28 -10.00
N ALA A 104 0.56 6.15 -10.79
CA ALA A 104 0.37 6.17 -12.23
C ALA A 104 0.87 4.85 -12.87
N PHE A 105 2.02 4.33 -12.44
CA PHE A 105 2.51 3.03 -12.91
C PHE A 105 1.65 1.86 -12.46
N ALA A 106 1.12 1.89 -11.23
CA ALA A 106 0.21 0.87 -10.72
C ALA A 106 -1.11 0.90 -11.50
N TRP A 107 -1.62 2.09 -11.83
CA TRP A 107 -2.78 2.23 -12.69
C TRP A 107 -2.53 1.62 -14.06
N GLN A 108 -1.39 1.88 -14.71
CA GLN A 108 -1.05 1.23 -15.99
C GLN A 108 -0.94 -0.29 -15.86
N ALA A 109 -0.33 -0.77 -14.77
CA ALA A 109 -0.15 -2.20 -14.50
C ALA A 109 -1.45 -2.95 -14.19
N ARG A 110 -2.57 -2.26 -13.90
CA ARG A 110 -3.88 -2.88 -13.62
C ARG A 110 -4.35 -3.85 -14.71
N THR A 111 -3.93 -3.63 -15.96
CA THR A 111 -4.21 -4.50 -17.10
C THR A 111 -3.71 -5.94 -16.92
N GLN A 112 -2.70 -6.15 -16.07
CA GLN A 112 -2.18 -7.47 -15.75
C GLN A 112 -3.20 -8.36 -15.04
N LEU A 113 -4.21 -7.79 -14.38
CA LEU A 113 -5.30 -8.56 -13.78
C LEU A 113 -6.14 -9.23 -14.87
N ALA A 114 -6.43 -8.53 -15.97
CA ALA A 114 -7.17 -9.10 -17.10
C ALA A 114 -6.35 -10.18 -17.82
N VAL A 115 -5.04 -9.95 -17.99
CA VAL A 115 -4.11 -10.95 -18.53
C VAL A 115 -4.14 -12.22 -17.69
N ARG A 116 -4.03 -12.08 -16.36
CA ARG A 116 -4.06 -13.24 -15.44
C ARG A 116 -5.41 -13.92 -15.39
N ARG A 117 -6.51 -13.17 -15.48
CA ARG A 117 -7.87 -13.70 -15.56
C ARG A 117 -8.11 -14.48 -16.85
N GLY A 118 -7.46 -14.09 -17.94
CA GLY A 118 -7.76 -14.59 -19.28
C GLY A 118 -9.04 -13.99 -19.88
N ALA A 119 -9.57 -12.91 -19.30
CA ALA A 119 -10.77 -12.22 -19.76
C ALA A 119 -10.70 -10.72 -19.42
N PRO A 120 -11.37 -9.84 -20.20
CA PRO A 120 -11.44 -8.41 -19.89
C PRO A 120 -11.97 -8.14 -18.47
N ILE A 121 -11.45 -7.09 -17.84
CA ILE A 121 -11.94 -6.56 -16.57
C ILE A 121 -12.18 -5.06 -16.78
N ALA A 122 -13.37 -4.58 -16.45
CA ALA A 122 -13.67 -3.16 -16.52
C ALA A 122 -12.90 -2.39 -15.44
N ASP A 123 -12.42 -1.19 -15.76
CA ASP A 123 -11.72 -0.33 -14.80
C ASP A 123 -12.55 -0.01 -13.55
N SER A 124 -13.88 0.02 -13.68
CA SER A 124 -14.81 0.22 -12.57
C SER A 124 -14.75 -0.88 -11.51
N ALA A 125 -14.26 -2.07 -11.86
CA ALA A 125 -14.12 -3.20 -10.96
C ALA A 125 -12.76 -3.27 -10.27
N LEU A 126 -11.84 -2.34 -10.56
CA LEU A 126 -10.46 -2.35 -10.07
C LEU A 126 -10.20 -1.19 -9.11
N SER A 127 -9.22 -1.39 -8.24
CA SER A 127 -8.72 -0.35 -7.37
C SER A 127 -7.23 -0.51 -7.09
N LEU A 128 -6.63 0.61 -6.71
CA LEU A 128 -5.29 0.69 -6.13
C LEU A 128 -5.42 1.05 -4.67
N ALA A 129 -4.59 0.49 -3.80
CA ALA A 129 -4.53 0.88 -2.40
C ALA A 129 -3.10 0.81 -1.86
N ILE A 130 -2.79 1.67 -0.90
CA ILE A 130 -1.60 1.58 -0.06
C ILE A 130 -2.00 1.90 1.38
N ASN A 131 -1.52 1.08 2.30
CA ASN A 131 -1.84 1.19 3.71
C ASN A 131 -0.89 2.17 4.42
N ALA A 132 -1.42 2.84 5.45
CA ALA A 132 -0.66 3.62 6.41
C ALA A 132 0.40 2.76 7.12
N GLU A 133 1.33 3.40 7.83
CA GLU A 133 2.41 2.75 8.60
C GLU A 133 1.91 1.64 9.53
N TYR A 134 0.83 1.92 10.26
CA TYR A 134 0.26 0.99 11.23
C TYR A 134 -0.80 0.05 10.64
N GLY A 135 -1.11 0.21 9.35
CA GLY A 135 -2.06 -0.60 8.60
C GLY A 135 -1.40 -1.77 7.85
N ARG A 136 -0.08 -1.91 7.91
CA ARG A 136 0.69 -2.90 7.14
C ARG A 136 1.64 -3.72 8.00
N THR A 137 2.16 -4.80 7.42
CA THR A 137 3.15 -5.70 8.04
C THR A 137 4.51 -5.66 7.35
N GLN A 138 4.60 -5.12 6.14
CA GLN A 138 5.82 -5.00 5.35
C GLN A 138 6.31 -3.54 5.36
N ASN A 139 7.60 -3.33 5.61
CA ASN A 139 8.29 -2.04 5.65
C ASN A 139 9.02 -1.74 4.34
N GLN A 140 8.33 -2.04 3.25
CA GLN A 140 8.70 -1.64 1.90
C GLN A 140 7.42 -1.16 1.23
N LEU A 141 7.45 0.00 0.57
CA LEU A 141 6.31 0.59 -0.14
C LEU A 141 5.76 -0.45 -1.12
N HIS A 142 4.46 -0.70 -1.06
CA HIS A 142 3.75 -1.55 -2.00
C HIS A 142 2.35 -1.01 -2.25
N ILE A 143 1.97 -0.90 -3.52
CA ILE A 143 0.62 -0.55 -3.94
C ILE A 143 -0.09 -1.84 -4.33
N HIS A 144 -1.19 -2.13 -3.67
CA HIS A 144 -2.07 -3.24 -3.92
C HIS A 144 -2.93 -2.93 -5.15
N ILE A 145 -2.82 -3.76 -6.18
CA ILE A 145 -3.61 -3.69 -7.41
C ILE A 145 -4.58 -4.85 -7.38
N SER A 146 -5.86 -4.59 -7.13
CA SER A 146 -6.85 -5.64 -6.90
C SER A 146 -8.25 -5.24 -7.35
N CYS A 147 -9.21 -6.13 -7.12
CA CYS A 147 -10.61 -5.84 -7.38
C CYS A 147 -11.20 -4.96 -6.28
N LEU A 148 -12.06 -4.03 -6.67
CA LEU A 148 -12.83 -3.19 -5.76
C LEU A 148 -13.97 -4.02 -5.14
N ARG A 149 -14.28 -3.80 -3.86
CA ARG A 149 -15.46 -4.42 -3.24
C ARG A 149 -16.76 -3.95 -3.92
N PRO A 150 -17.77 -4.83 -4.11
CA PRO A 150 -19.06 -4.44 -4.67
C PRO A 150 -19.78 -3.33 -3.89
N ASP A 151 -19.76 -3.37 -2.56
CA ASP A 151 -20.40 -2.35 -1.71
C ASP A 151 -19.73 -0.97 -1.86
N VAL A 152 -18.40 -0.93 -1.96
CA VAL A 152 -17.64 0.30 -2.23
C VAL A 152 -17.90 0.81 -3.64
N ARG A 153 -17.97 -0.06 -4.66
CA ARG A 153 -18.36 0.33 -6.03
C ARG A 153 -19.68 1.09 -6.02
N HIS A 154 -20.72 0.50 -5.42
CA HIS A 154 -22.04 1.13 -5.33
C HIS A 154 -22.01 2.45 -4.54
N ALA A 155 -21.20 2.54 -3.48
CA ALA A 155 -21.03 3.79 -2.74
C ALA A 155 -20.38 4.89 -3.59
N LEU A 156 -19.32 4.55 -4.34
CA LEU A 156 -18.66 5.48 -5.25
C LEU A 156 -19.58 5.94 -6.38
N ASP A 157 -20.43 5.06 -6.92
CA ASP A 157 -21.40 5.42 -7.96
C ASP A 157 -22.42 6.44 -7.45
N ARG A 158 -22.92 6.28 -6.21
CA ARG A 158 -23.83 7.25 -5.59
C ARG A 158 -23.15 8.58 -5.30
N LEU A 159 -21.87 8.57 -4.93
CA LEU A 159 -21.11 9.78 -4.62
C LEU A 159 -20.67 10.54 -5.88
N ALA A 160 -20.44 9.84 -7.00
CA ALA A 160 -19.82 10.39 -8.20
C ALA A 160 -20.38 11.74 -8.69
N PRO A 161 -21.72 11.95 -8.74
CA PRO A 161 -22.27 13.22 -9.23
C PRO A 161 -21.91 14.43 -8.35
N GLY A 162 -21.65 14.21 -7.06
CA GLY A 162 -21.33 15.27 -6.09
C GLY A 162 -19.83 15.48 -5.84
N LEU A 163 -18.97 14.60 -6.37
CA LEU A 163 -17.52 14.71 -6.20
C LEU A 163 -16.93 15.71 -7.19
N SER A 164 -15.96 16.50 -6.74
CA SER A 164 -15.25 17.52 -7.54
C SER A 164 -13.74 17.33 -7.49
N SER A 165 -12.97 18.25 -8.04
CA SER A 165 -11.50 18.26 -7.90
C SER A 165 -11.02 18.70 -6.51
N ARG A 166 -11.93 19.10 -5.61
CA ARG A 166 -11.63 19.44 -4.21
C ARG A 166 -11.82 18.22 -3.30
N TRP A 167 -11.04 18.16 -2.22
CA TRP A 167 -11.21 17.14 -1.18
C TRP A 167 -12.53 17.34 -0.44
N GLN A 168 -13.35 16.30 -0.43
CA GLN A 168 -14.67 16.26 0.20
C GLN A 168 -14.75 15.07 1.16
N LYS A 169 -15.37 15.25 2.32
CA LYS A 169 -15.57 14.15 3.27
C LYS A 169 -16.68 13.22 2.81
N ALA A 170 -16.45 11.92 2.91
CA ALA A 170 -17.44 10.88 2.71
C ALA A 170 -17.19 9.72 3.67
N THR A 171 -18.19 8.87 3.89
CA THR A 171 -18.04 7.65 4.69
C THR A 171 -18.10 6.44 3.80
N LEU A 172 -17.06 5.60 3.84
CA LEU A 172 -17.00 4.29 3.20
C LEU A 172 -16.66 3.27 4.29
N LEU A 173 -17.33 2.11 4.29
CA LEU A 173 -17.05 1.02 5.24
C LEU A 173 -17.02 1.45 6.72
N ARG A 174 -17.83 2.46 7.08
CA ARG A 174 -17.90 3.10 8.42
C ARG A 174 -16.69 3.96 8.81
N HIS A 175 -15.75 4.19 7.89
CA HIS A 175 -14.61 5.09 8.10
C HIS A 175 -14.77 6.39 7.32
N ALA A 176 -14.21 7.47 7.86
CA ALA A 176 -14.20 8.76 7.22
C ALA A 176 -13.05 8.84 6.19
N TYR A 177 -13.42 9.09 4.95
CA TYR A 177 -12.51 9.33 3.84
C TYR A 177 -12.56 10.78 3.41
N GLN A 178 -11.43 11.32 2.97
CA GLN A 178 -11.42 12.47 2.08
C GLN A 178 -11.33 11.96 0.64
N ILE A 179 -12.21 12.41 -0.22
CA ILE A 179 -12.30 11.97 -1.62
C ILE A 179 -12.25 13.19 -2.51
N ARG A 180 -11.40 13.15 -3.53
CA ARG A 180 -11.42 14.10 -4.66
C ARG A 180 -11.39 13.33 -5.97
N THR A 181 -11.76 14.01 -7.05
CA THR A 181 -11.65 13.47 -8.40
C THR A 181 -10.36 13.89 -9.09
N LEU A 182 -9.88 13.02 -9.96
CA LEU A 182 -8.75 13.22 -10.86
C LEU A 182 -9.13 12.71 -12.25
N THR A 183 -8.65 13.39 -13.27
CA THR A 183 -8.51 12.82 -14.61
C THR A 183 -7.25 11.97 -14.70
N LEU A 184 -7.17 11.10 -15.71
CA LEU A 184 -5.95 10.31 -15.95
C LEU A 184 -4.71 11.20 -16.21
N PRO A 185 -4.78 12.29 -17.00
CA PRO A 185 -3.66 13.22 -17.13
C PRO A 185 -3.21 13.81 -15.79
N GLU A 186 -4.13 14.23 -14.92
CA GLU A 186 -3.79 14.76 -13.59
C GLU A 186 -3.12 13.71 -12.69
N LEU A 187 -3.54 12.44 -12.78
CA LEU A 187 -2.87 11.33 -12.09
C LEU A 187 -1.42 11.19 -12.58
N THR A 188 -1.18 11.28 -13.89
CA THR A 188 0.17 11.13 -14.46
C THR A 188 1.07 12.33 -14.17
N GLN A 189 0.52 13.54 -14.15
CA GLN A 189 1.26 14.78 -13.96
C GLN A 189 1.77 14.95 -12.53
N GLN A 190 0.99 14.53 -11.53
CA GLN A 190 1.35 14.71 -10.13
C GLN A 190 1.04 13.45 -9.30
N SER A 191 2.03 12.99 -8.57
CA SER A 191 1.88 11.87 -7.63
C SER A 191 0.78 12.16 -6.61
N PRO A 192 -0.13 11.20 -6.33
CA PRO A 192 -1.09 11.30 -5.25
C PRO A 192 -0.47 11.63 -3.89
N PHE A 193 0.77 11.19 -3.62
CA PHE A 193 1.47 11.48 -2.37
C PHE A 193 1.76 12.98 -2.22
N ILE A 194 2.37 13.58 -3.24
CA ILE A 194 2.66 15.03 -3.29
C ILE A 194 1.36 15.83 -3.23
N ARG A 195 0.36 15.40 -4.01
CA ARG A 195 -0.95 16.04 -4.05
C ARG A 195 -1.61 16.10 -2.67
N MET A 196 -1.67 14.97 -1.96
CA MET A 196 -2.23 14.91 -0.61
C MET A 196 -1.46 15.80 0.37
N ALA A 197 -0.13 15.75 0.35
CA ALA A 197 0.70 16.57 1.23
C ALA A 197 0.51 18.08 1.00
N GLN A 198 0.16 18.49 -0.21
CA GLN A 198 -0.07 19.90 -0.56
C GLN A 198 -1.51 20.36 -0.31
N GLU A 199 -2.49 19.49 -0.57
CA GLU A 199 -3.90 19.88 -0.66
C GLU A 199 -4.72 19.53 0.59
N ILE A 200 -4.30 18.54 1.39
CA ILE A 200 -4.98 18.18 2.63
C ILE A 200 -4.28 18.93 3.79
N PRO A 201 -5.02 19.71 4.60
CA PRO A 201 -4.45 20.38 5.77
C PRO A 201 -3.68 19.41 6.68
N ASP A 202 -2.49 19.84 7.10
CA ASP A 202 -1.57 19.12 8.00
C ASP A 202 -1.05 17.75 7.51
N ALA A 203 -1.52 17.25 6.37
CA ALA A 203 -1.14 15.92 5.87
C ALA A 203 0.36 15.78 5.59
N ARG A 204 1.05 16.87 5.20
CA ARG A 204 2.50 16.86 4.92
C ARG A 204 3.34 16.32 6.08
N GLY A 205 2.99 16.66 7.32
CA GLY A 205 3.70 16.20 8.51
C GLY A 205 3.25 14.83 9.01
N GLU A 206 2.13 14.33 8.50
CA GLU A 206 1.41 13.17 9.04
C GLU A 206 1.17 12.10 7.97
N MET A 207 1.91 12.11 6.86
CA MET A 207 1.69 11.21 5.72
C MET A 207 1.63 9.72 6.12
N GLY A 208 2.46 9.30 7.08
CA GLY A 208 2.47 7.93 7.62
C GLY A 208 1.16 7.48 8.28
N SER A 209 0.31 8.43 8.68
CA SER A 209 -1.00 8.17 9.27
C SER A 209 -2.10 7.93 8.23
N TYR A 210 -1.83 8.15 6.94
CA TYR A 210 -2.80 8.02 5.87
C TYR A 210 -2.61 6.73 5.07
N GLY A 211 -3.71 6.03 4.83
CA GLY A 211 -3.83 5.12 3.69
C GLY A 211 -4.36 5.89 2.48
N VAL A 212 -4.02 5.41 1.28
CA VAL A 212 -4.45 6.04 0.01
C VAL A 212 -5.02 4.98 -0.91
N ALA A 213 -6.15 5.29 -1.55
CA ALA A 213 -6.73 4.43 -2.56
C ALA A 213 -7.17 5.20 -3.80
N LEU A 214 -7.26 4.50 -4.92
CA LEU A 214 -7.68 5.02 -6.22
C LEU A 214 -8.66 4.04 -6.87
N ALA A 215 -9.78 4.53 -7.40
CA ALA A 215 -10.73 3.72 -8.15
C ALA A 215 -11.36 4.55 -9.28
N ALA A 216 -11.82 3.90 -10.35
CA ALA A 216 -12.56 4.60 -11.41
C ALA A 216 -13.96 5.00 -10.93
N LEU A 217 -14.47 6.12 -11.46
CA LEU A 217 -15.84 6.59 -11.34
C LEU A 217 -16.62 6.25 -12.63
N PRO A 218 -17.96 6.16 -12.57
CA PRO A 218 -18.78 5.79 -13.72
C PRO A 218 -18.70 6.79 -14.89
N ASP A 219 -18.28 8.02 -14.63
CA ASP A 219 -18.10 9.09 -15.61
C ASP A 219 -16.67 9.15 -16.22
N GLY A 220 -15.84 8.14 -15.94
CA GLY A 220 -14.47 8.03 -16.46
C GLY A 220 -13.42 8.81 -15.67
N ARG A 221 -13.82 9.59 -14.65
CA ARG A 221 -12.87 10.17 -13.68
C ARG A 221 -12.34 9.09 -12.74
N LEU A 222 -11.35 9.45 -11.94
CA LEU A 222 -10.81 8.64 -10.85
C LEU A 222 -11.19 9.28 -9.52
N ALA A 223 -11.55 8.48 -8.53
CA ALA A 223 -11.67 8.89 -7.14
C ALA A 223 -10.35 8.60 -6.42
N LEU A 224 -9.63 9.66 -6.03
CA LEU A 224 -8.51 9.58 -5.10
C LEU A 224 -9.04 9.73 -3.68
N MET A 225 -8.73 8.74 -2.84
CA MET A 225 -9.30 8.57 -1.51
C MET A 225 -8.18 8.54 -0.48
N ALA A 226 -8.27 9.38 0.54
CA ALA A 226 -7.34 9.43 1.67
C ALA A 226 -8.06 8.99 2.94
N LEU A 227 -7.48 8.02 3.64
CA LEU A 227 -7.99 7.43 4.87
C LEU A 227 -7.05 7.76 6.02
N ALA A 228 -7.41 8.73 6.86
CA ALA A 228 -6.65 9.01 8.07
C ALA A 228 -6.87 7.89 9.10
N ARG A 229 -5.79 7.44 9.74
CA ARG A 229 -5.84 6.54 10.90
C ARG A 229 -6.69 7.15 12.01
N ASN A 230 -7.55 6.35 12.61
CA ASN A 230 -8.35 6.73 13.78
C ASN A 230 -8.49 5.53 14.73
N TRP A 231 -7.72 5.55 15.83
CA TRP A 231 -7.70 4.48 16.83
C TRP A 231 -9.03 4.27 17.55
N LEU A 232 -9.78 5.34 17.81
CA LEU A 232 -11.08 5.26 18.49
C LEU A 232 -12.11 4.48 17.67
N LEU A 233 -12.00 4.55 16.34
CA LEU A 233 -12.84 3.84 15.39
C LEU A 233 -12.18 2.55 14.85
N LEU A 234 -11.09 2.07 15.49
CA LEU A 234 -10.31 0.90 15.07
C LEU A 234 -9.79 0.97 13.62
N ASN A 235 -9.67 2.18 13.07
CA ASN A 235 -9.17 2.43 11.74
C ASN A 235 -7.65 2.60 11.77
N ARG A 236 -6.92 1.64 11.19
CA ARG A 236 -5.45 1.65 11.13
C ARG A 236 -4.88 2.44 9.94
N GLY A 237 -5.73 3.07 9.13
CA GLY A 237 -5.35 3.67 7.85
C GLY A 237 -5.08 2.61 6.77
N SER A 238 -5.75 1.46 6.84
CA SER A 238 -5.60 0.38 5.85
C SER A 238 -6.53 0.63 4.66
N ALA A 239 -6.06 1.31 3.62
CA ALA A 239 -6.87 1.60 2.45
C ALA A 239 -7.17 0.34 1.62
N GLU A 240 -6.44 -0.76 1.81
CA GLU A 240 -6.75 -2.08 1.24
C GLU A 240 -8.14 -2.57 1.66
N GLU A 241 -8.76 -2.02 2.71
CA GLU A 241 -10.12 -2.36 3.12
C GLU A 241 -11.18 -2.15 2.03
N ILE A 242 -10.93 -1.29 1.04
CA ILE A 242 -11.86 -1.10 -0.09
C ILE A 242 -11.79 -2.23 -1.13
N GLN A 243 -10.82 -3.14 -0.99
CA GLN A 243 -10.55 -4.20 -1.94
C GLN A 243 -11.20 -5.50 -1.52
N ASP A 244 -11.61 -6.28 -2.51
CA ASP A 244 -11.99 -7.67 -2.34
C ASP A 244 -11.06 -8.54 -3.17
N HIS A 245 -10.13 -9.21 -2.51
CA HIS A 245 -9.17 -10.07 -3.19
C HIS A 245 -9.78 -11.37 -3.69
N ARG A 246 -11.05 -11.67 -3.41
CA ARG A 246 -11.81 -12.75 -4.05
C ARG A 246 -12.45 -12.32 -5.37
N CYS A 247 -12.47 -11.02 -5.65
CA CYS A 247 -13.02 -10.44 -6.86
C CYS A 247 -14.49 -10.83 -7.11
N GLU A 248 -15.32 -10.79 -6.07
CA GLU A 248 -16.77 -11.05 -6.13
C GLU A 248 -17.47 -10.10 -7.11
N ILE A 249 -16.94 -8.87 -7.29
CA ILE A 249 -17.43 -7.92 -8.30
C ILE A 249 -17.34 -8.44 -9.75
N LEU A 250 -16.56 -9.50 -10.01
CA LEU A 250 -16.40 -10.12 -11.33
C LEU A 250 -17.23 -11.40 -11.48
N GLN A 251 -17.90 -11.84 -10.42
CA GLN A 251 -18.78 -12.99 -10.45
C GLN A 251 -20.12 -12.59 -11.11
N PRO A 252 -20.75 -13.52 -11.86
CA PRO A 252 -22.02 -13.28 -12.52
C PRO A 252 -23.19 -13.05 -11.55
#